data_AF-A0A8H7WPQ9-F1
#
_entry.id   AF-A0A8H7WPQ9-F1
#
_cell.length_a   1.000
_cell.length_b   1.000
_cell.length_c   1.000
_cell.angle_alpha   90.00
_cell.angle_beta   90.00
_cell.angle_gamma   90.00
#
_symmetry.space_group_name_H-M   'P 1'
#
loop_
_entity.id
_entity.type
_entity.pdbx_description
1 polymer ?
#
loop_
_entity_poly.entity_id
_entity_poly.type
_entity_poly.pdbx_seq_one_letter_code
_entity_poly.pdbx_strand_id
1 'polypeptide(L)'
;MLCNDILIELEKPLTATITPSPSSTSTPPDCEQVKNEYHAFLAATVRFLHVVQERQMVWRWGSESAVFDGVGWMQGLWASRSTNSQNRSFIEQQMSLYAETGCFGKSKEVLRRDVEVVEYLNDLLDLFG
;
A
#
# COMPACT_ATOMS: atom_id res chain seq x y z
N MET A 1 -24.24 5.02 4.90
CA MET A 1 -24.09 4.30 3.63
C MET A 1 -22.97 4.98 2.85
N LEU A 2 -21.74 4.47 2.98
CA LEU A 2 -20.55 5.01 2.27
C LEU A 2 -19.50 3.93 1.97
N CYS A 3 -19.56 2.75 2.62
CA CYS A 3 -18.61 1.66 2.37
C CYS A 3 -18.95 0.81 1.14
N ASN A 4 -20.23 0.66 0.80
CA ASN A 4 -20.63 -0.19 -0.33
C ASN A 4 -20.21 0.41 -1.67
N ASP A 5 -20.32 1.73 -1.84
CA ASP A 5 -19.99 2.38 -3.12
C ASP A 5 -18.48 2.31 -3.42
N ILE A 6 -17.64 2.38 -2.37
CA ILE A 6 -16.19 2.23 -2.49
C ILE A 6 -15.82 0.77 -2.80
N LEU A 7 -16.46 -0.19 -2.13
CA LEU A 7 -16.25 -1.62 -2.42
C LEU A 7 -16.68 -1.98 -3.85
N ILE A 8 -17.78 -1.41 -4.33
CA ILE A 8 -18.25 -1.59 -5.71
C ILE A 8 -17.27 -1.01 -6.74
N GLU A 9 -16.63 0.13 -6.46
CA GLU A 9 -15.57 0.68 -7.33
C GLU A 9 -14.30 -0.18 -7.32
N LEU A 10 -13.95 -0.77 -6.18
CA LEU A 10 -12.78 -1.65 -6.05
C LEU A 10 -13.01 -3.04 -6.68
N GLU A 11 -14.26 -3.49 -6.80
CA GLU A 11 -14.66 -4.75 -7.45
C GLU A 11 -14.80 -4.62 -8.98
N LYS A 12 -14.77 -3.40 -9.52
CA LYS A 12 -14.78 -3.24 -10.98
C LYS A 12 -13.51 -3.87 -11.56
N PRO A 13 -13.63 -4.79 -12.53
CA PRO A 13 -12.46 -5.28 -13.25
C PRO A 13 -11.71 -4.08 -13.83
N LEU A 14 -10.38 -4.14 -13.81
CA LEU A 14 -9.47 -3.19 -14.46
C LEU A 14 -9.62 -3.25 -16.00
N THR A 15 -10.83 -3.32 -16.52
CA THR A 15 -11.20 -3.01 -17.90
C THR A 15 -11.25 -1.50 -18.07
N ALA A 16 -10.17 -0.82 -17.70
CA ALA A 16 -9.82 0.36 -18.49
C ALA A 16 -9.46 -0.20 -19.86
N THR A 17 -10.37 -0.06 -20.83
CA THR A 17 -9.98 -0.14 -22.22
C THR A 17 -8.92 0.94 -22.41
N ILE A 18 -7.65 0.53 -22.33
CA ILE A 18 -6.52 1.32 -22.77
C ILE A 18 -6.79 1.53 -24.26
N THR A 19 -7.46 2.62 -24.57
CA THR A 19 -7.57 3.09 -25.94
C THR A 19 -6.13 3.41 -26.30
N PRO A 20 -5.49 2.69 -27.25
CA PRO A 20 -4.11 2.97 -27.58
C PRO A 20 -4.09 4.38 -28.15
N SER A 21 -3.63 5.34 -27.34
CA SER A 21 -3.45 6.70 -27.78
C SER A 21 -2.47 6.66 -28.95
N PRO A 22 -2.84 7.20 -30.13
CA PRO A 22 -2.03 7.07 -31.33
C PRO A 22 -0.88 8.08 -31.26
N SER A 23 0.14 7.81 -30.46
CA SER A 23 1.51 8.32 -30.64
C SER A 23 2.43 7.81 -29.52
N SER A 24 3.17 6.78 -29.86
CA SER A 24 4.47 6.48 -29.28
C SER A 24 5.39 7.71 -29.40
N THR A 25 5.40 8.52 -28.35
CA THR A 25 6.51 9.40 -28.03
C THR A 25 7.01 8.97 -26.68
N SER A 26 8.15 8.28 -26.66
CA SER A 26 8.84 7.80 -25.48
C SER A 26 9.43 8.97 -24.70
N THR A 27 8.58 9.81 -24.10
CA THR A 27 9.05 10.69 -23.03
C THR A 27 9.45 9.80 -21.86
N PRO A 28 10.71 9.83 -21.41
CA PRO A 28 11.08 9.11 -20.21
C PRO A 28 10.18 9.57 -19.05
N PRO A 29 9.79 8.66 -18.15
CA PRO A 29 8.98 9.03 -16.99
C PRO A 29 9.66 10.15 -16.20
N ASP A 30 8.88 11.11 -15.73
CA ASP A 30 9.38 12.13 -14.81
C ASP A 30 9.71 11.45 -13.47
N CYS A 31 10.97 11.11 -13.30
CA CYS A 31 11.41 10.35 -12.13
C CYS A 31 11.33 11.14 -10.83
N GLU A 32 11.34 12.47 -10.88
CA GLU A 32 11.09 13.28 -9.68
C GLU A 32 9.61 13.15 -9.28
N GLN A 33 8.69 13.26 -10.25
CA GLN A 33 7.27 13.05 -9.98
C GLN A 33 6.99 11.63 -9.44
N VAL A 34 7.49 10.59 -10.09
CA VAL A 34 7.27 9.19 -9.67
C VAL A 34 7.76 8.95 -8.24
N LYS A 35 8.95 9.45 -7.89
CA LYS A 35 9.48 9.32 -6.53
C LYS A 35 8.67 10.11 -5.52
N ASN A 36 8.27 11.33 -5.86
CA ASN A 36 7.46 12.17 -5.00
C ASN A 36 6.10 11.53 -4.70
N GLU A 37 5.44 10.95 -5.70
CA GLU A 37 4.18 10.24 -5.53
C GLU A 37 4.34 8.99 -4.66
N TYR A 38 5.40 8.21 -4.89
CA TYR A 38 5.74 7.06 -4.05
C TYR A 38 5.96 7.47 -2.58
N HIS A 39 6.79 8.48 -2.34
CA HIS A 39 7.07 8.96 -0.98
C HIS A 39 5.83 9.59 -0.32
N ALA A 40 4.99 10.30 -1.08
CA ALA A 40 3.75 10.85 -0.58
C ALA A 40 2.77 9.74 -0.15
N PHE A 41 2.66 8.67 -0.94
CA PHE A 41 1.87 7.50 -0.61
C PHE A 41 2.35 6.83 0.69
N LEU A 42 3.66 6.59 0.83
CA LEU A 42 4.22 6.05 2.07
C LEU A 42 3.97 6.98 3.26
N ALA A 43 4.19 8.28 3.10
CA ALA A 43 3.98 9.26 4.17
C ALA A 43 2.51 9.36 4.59
N ALA A 44 1.56 9.16 3.67
CA ALA A 44 0.14 9.08 3.99
C ALA A 44 -0.18 7.79 4.76
N THR A 45 0.38 6.66 4.33
CA THR A 45 0.22 5.36 5.00
C THR A 45 0.74 5.41 6.44
N VAL A 46 1.98 5.88 6.63
CA VAL A 46 2.60 6.01 7.97
C VAL A 46 1.81 6.96 8.86
N ARG A 47 1.30 8.09 8.33
CA ARG A 47 0.44 9.00 9.11
C ARG A 47 -0.86 8.35 9.55
N PHE A 48 -1.49 7.56 8.68
CA PHE A 48 -2.69 6.81 9.04
C PHE A 48 -2.39 5.83 10.19
N LEU A 49 -1.32 5.04 10.07
CA LEU A 49 -0.91 4.10 11.12
C LEU A 49 -0.59 4.80 12.45
N HIS A 50 0.06 5.97 12.37
CA HIS A 50 0.34 6.78 13.54
C HIS A 50 -0.92 7.22 14.28
N VAL A 51 -1.95 7.68 13.55
CA VAL A 51 -3.24 8.04 14.15
C VAL A 51 -3.91 6.83 14.80
N VAL A 52 -3.79 5.63 14.21
CA VAL A 52 -4.30 4.39 14.84
C VAL A 52 -3.53 4.09 16.12
N GLN A 53 -2.19 4.19 16.09
CA GLN A 53 -1.34 3.99 17.26
C GLN A 53 -1.69 4.95 18.40
N GLU A 54 -1.83 6.25 18.12
CA GLU A 54 -2.19 7.25 19.15
C GLU A 54 -3.51 6.88 19.81
N ARG A 55 -4.51 6.48 19.03
CA ARG A 55 -5.80 6.03 19.58
C ARG A 55 -5.68 4.72 20.34
N GLN A 56 -4.85 3.79 19.88
CA GLN A 56 -4.59 2.54 20.61
C GLN A 56 -3.98 2.81 21.98
N MET A 57 -3.05 3.77 22.11
CA MET A 57 -2.45 4.14 23.38
C MET A 57 -3.47 4.73 24.38
N VAL A 58 -4.50 5.41 23.89
CA VAL A 58 -5.56 6.01 24.73
C VAL A 58 -6.65 5.00 25.06
N TRP A 59 -7.16 4.26 24.07
CA TRP A 59 -8.35 3.42 24.23
C TRP A 59 -8.01 1.99 24.63
N ARG A 60 -6.77 1.55 24.39
CA ARG A 60 -6.24 0.23 24.76
C ARG A 60 -7.14 -0.91 24.29
N TRP A 61 -7.40 -0.94 22.99
CA TRP A 61 -8.15 -2.02 22.38
C TRP A 61 -7.39 -3.35 22.53
N GLY A 62 -8.13 -4.43 22.77
CA GLY A 62 -7.59 -5.79 22.73
C GLY A 62 -7.56 -6.38 21.32
N SER A 63 -6.98 -7.59 21.21
CA SER A 63 -6.91 -8.36 19.97
C SER A 63 -8.27 -8.86 19.46
N GLU A 64 -9.33 -8.78 20.26
CA GLU A 64 -10.71 -9.04 19.86
C GLU A 64 -11.40 -7.83 19.19
N SER A 65 -10.71 -6.69 19.08
CA SER A 65 -11.30 -5.47 18.53
C SER A 65 -11.33 -5.48 17.00
N ALA A 66 -12.37 -4.86 16.43
CA ALA A 66 -12.45 -4.65 14.99
C ALA A 66 -11.29 -3.80 14.43
N VAL A 67 -10.62 -3.02 15.29
CA VAL A 67 -9.43 -2.25 14.91
C VAL A 67 -8.23 -3.18 14.73
N PHE A 68 -8.02 -4.13 15.66
CA PHE A 68 -7.01 -5.17 15.51
C PHE A 68 -7.22 -5.97 14.22
N ASP A 69 -8.45 -6.42 13.96
CA ASP A 69 -8.79 -7.13 12.72
C ASP A 69 -8.45 -6.30 11.47
N GLY A 70 -8.78 -5.01 11.48
CA GLY A 70 -8.50 -4.10 10.36
C GLY A 70 -7.00 -3.88 10.13
N VAL A 71 -6.22 -3.69 11.20
CA VAL A 71 -4.76 -3.54 11.11
C VAL A 71 -4.11 -4.86 10.68
N GLY A 72 -4.59 -6.00 11.21
CA GLY A 72 -4.11 -7.33 10.85
C GLY A 72 -4.39 -7.66 9.38
N TRP A 73 -5.56 -7.28 8.88
CA TRP A 73 -5.89 -7.39 7.47
C TRP A 73 -4.96 -6.52 6.60
N MET A 74 -4.70 -5.28 7.01
CA MET A 74 -3.77 -4.40 6.31
C MET A 74 -2.35 -4.99 6.28
N GLN A 75 -1.87 -5.49 7.42
CA GLN A 75 -0.59 -6.21 7.51
C GLN A 75 -0.55 -7.39 6.54
N GLY A 76 -1.63 -8.17 6.49
CA GLY A 76 -1.79 -9.29 5.56
C GLY A 76 -1.72 -8.85 4.10
N LEU A 77 -2.32 -7.72 3.71
CA LEU A 77 -2.20 -7.20 2.34
C LEU A 77 -0.78 -6.78 1.99
N TRP A 78 -0.09 -6.15 2.95
CA TRP A 78 1.28 -5.69 2.74
C TRP A 78 2.26 -6.86 2.63
N ALA A 79 2.16 -7.85 3.52
CA ALA A 79 3.15 -8.91 3.67
C ALA A 79 2.75 -10.26 3.03
N SER A 80 1.46 -10.58 2.91
CA SER A 80 1.00 -11.90 2.48
C SER A 80 0.76 -12.02 0.97
N ARG A 81 0.94 -13.24 0.47
CA ARG A 81 0.70 -13.65 -0.93
C ARG A 81 -0.66 -14.33 -1.11
N SER A 82 -1.31 -14.79 -0.03
CA SER A 82 -2.39 -15.78 -0.08
C SER A 82 -3.79 -15.22 -0.34
N THR A 83 -3.98 -13.89 -0.29
CA THR A 83 -5.32 -13.26 -0.29
C THR A 83 -5.52 -12.18 -1.36
N ASN A 84 -4.53 -11.91 -2.21
CA ASN A 84 -4.68 -10.96 -3.32
C ASN A 84 -4.91 -11.70 -4.65
N SER A 85 -5.81 -11.20 -5.49
CA SER A 85 -6.11 -11.75 -6.84
C SER A 85 -4.88 -11.88 -7.74
N GLN A 86 -3.81 -11.12 -7.46
CA GLN A 86 -2.53 -11.21 -8.16
C GLN A 86 -1.54 -12.23 -7.58
N ASN A 87 -1.87 -12.94 -6.48
CA ASN A 87 -0.96 -13.82 -5.72
C ASN A 87 0.38 -13.14 -5.35
N ARG A 88 0.34 -11.81 -5.21
CA ARG A 88 1.48 -10.96 -4.90
C ARG A 88 1.17 -10.11 -3.68
N SER A 89 2.11 -9.98 -2.76
CA SER A 89 2.00 -9.00 -1.67
C SER A 89 2.02 -7.58 -2.23
N PHE A 90 1.55 -6.59 -1.46
CA PHE A 90 1.59 -5.21 -1.91
C PHE A 90 3.03 -4.73 -2.21
N ILE A 91 4.03 -5.23 -1.45
CA ILE A 91 5.45 -5.01 -1.73
C ILE A 91 5.83 -5.53 -3.13
N GLU A 92 5.45 -6.76 -3.46
CA GLU A 92 5.75 -7.36 -4.77
C GLU A 92 5.07 -6.59 -5.92
N GLN A 93 3.88 -6.04 -5.68
CA GLN A 93 3.18 -5.19 -6.64
C GLN A 93 3.89 -3.85 -6.85
N GLN A 94 4.25 -3.14 -5.78
CA GLN A 94 4.99 -1.89 -5.87
C GLN A 94 6.37 -2.09 -6.51
N MET A 95 7.08 -3.15 -6.14
CA MET A 95 8.36 -3.51 -6.76
C MET A 95 8.22 -3.72 -8.27
N SER A 96 7.18 -4.43 -8.71
CA SER A 96 6.91 -4.63 -10.14
C SER A 96 6.58 -3.31 -10.84
N LEU A 97 5.68 -2.52 -10.24
CA LEU A 97 5.21 -1.24 -10.79
C LEU A 97 6.37 -0.26 -11.00
N TYR A 98 7.19 -0.06 -9.97
CA TYR A 98 8.28 0.93 -10.04
C TYR A 98 9.50 0.42 -10.80
N ALA A 99 9.70 -0.90 -10.91
CA ALA A 99 10.77 -1.45 -11.77
C ALA A 99 10.59 -1.06 -13.23
N GLU A 100 9.35 -1.03 -13.73
CA GLU A 100 9.02 -0.65 -15.12
C GLU A 100 9.34 0.82 -15.42
N THR A 101 9.34 1.70 -14.40
CA THR A 101 9.69 3.12 -14.56
C THR A 101 11.18 3.36 -14.72
N GLY A 102 12.04 2.46 -14.23
CA GLY A 102 13.49 2.66 -14.14
C GLY A 102 13.95 3.77 -13.19
N CYS A 103 13.02 4.53 -12.57
CA CYS A 103 13.33 5.74 -11.81
C CYS A 103 14.09 5.50 -10.49
N PHE A 104 14.00 4.28 -9.95
CA PHE A 104 14.74 3.85 -8.77
C PHE A 104 16.08 3.17 -9.11
N GLY A 105 16.37 2.93 -10.40
CA GLY A 105 17.64 2.34 -10.84
C GLY A 105 17.98 1.03 -10.13
N LYS A 106 19.20 0.93 -9.58
CA LYS A 106 19.66 -0.22 -8.78
C LYS A 106 19.32 -0.10 -7.29
N SER A 107 18.61 0.95 -6.89
CA SER A 107 18.23 1.16 -5.50
C SER A 107 17.22 0.11 -5.06
N LYS A 108 17.43 -0.47 -3.87
CA LYS A 108 16.43 -1.30 -3.19
C LYS A 108 15.47 -0.45 -2.34
N GLU A 109 15.35 0.84 -2.65
CA GLU A 109 14.57 1.79 -1.85
C GLU A 109 13.11 1.38 -1.72
N VAL A 110 12.46 1.00 -2.83
CA VAL A 110 11.05 0.58 -2.81
C VAL A 110 10.85 -0.58 -1.82
N LEU A 111 11.65 -1.63 -1.97
CA LEU A 111 11.62 -2.78 -1.05
C LEU A 111 11.90 -2.36 0.40
N ARG A 112 12.96 -1.60 0.64
CA ARG A 112 13.38 -1.22 2.00
C ARG A 112 12.31 -0.42 2.72
N ARG A 113 11.73 0.58 2.04
CA ARG A 113 10.70 1.45 2.61
C ARG A 113 9.38 0.72 2.81
N ASP A 114 9.02 -0.17 1.90
CA ASP A 114 7.82 -0.97 2.06
C ASP A 114 7.96 -1.97 3.22
N VAL A 115 9.16 -2.51 3.47
CA VAL A 115 9.46 -3.33 4.65
C VAL A 115 9.36 -2.50 5.94
N GLU A 116 9.83 -1.24 5.96
CA GLU A 116 9.66 -0.33 7.11
C GLU A 116 8.17 -0.15 7.48
N VAL A 117 7.26 -0.12 6.50
CA VAL A 117 5.81 -0.06 6.76
C VAL A 117 5.28 -1.36 7.36
N VAL A 118 5.76 -2.53 6.88
CA VAL A 118 5.38 -3.83 7.46
C VAL A 118 5.89 -3.97 8.89
N GLU A 119 7.12 -3.54 9.16
CA GLU A 119 7.67 -3.51 10.53
C GLU A 119 6.79 -2.64 11.44
N TYR A 120 6.39 -1.45 10.99
CA TYR A 120 5.49 -0.61 11.75
C TYR A 120 4.10 -1.26 11.97
N LEU A 121 3.54 -1.94 10.97
CA LEU A 121 2.29 -2.68 11.13
C LEU A 121 2.39 -3.79 12.18
N ASN A 122 3.50 -4.53 12.20
CA ASN A 122 3.74 -5.57 13.20
C ASN A 122 3.88 -4.96 14.61
N ASP A 123 4.70 -3.91 14.75
CA ASP A 123 4.87 -3.21 16.03
C ASP A 123 3.53 -2.67 16.55
N LEU A 124 2.69 -2.15 15.66
CA LEU A 124 1.37 -1.65 16.01
C LEU A 124 0.45 -2.79 16.48
N LEU A 125 0.47 -3.96 15.83
CA LEU A 125 -0.32 -5.12 16.24
C LEU A 125 0.10 -5.63 17.62
N ASP A 126 1.40 -5.63 17.92
CA ASP A 126 1.92 -6.04 19.23
C ASP A 126 1.40 -5.15 20.39
N LEU A 127 0.99 -3.90 20.10
CA LEU A 127 0.39 -3.01 21.09
C LEU A 127 -1.04 -3.43 21.52
N PHE A 128 -1.69 -4.36 20.82
CA PHE A 128 -3.06 -4.80 21.13
C PHE A 128 -3.13 -5.95 22.14
N GLY A 129 -1.98 -6.51 22.55
CA GLY A 129 -1.90 -7.52 23.60
C GLY A 129 -1.87 -8.95 23.09
#